data_AF-A0A966UPE9-F1
#
_entry.id   AF-A0A966UPE9-F1
#
_cell.length_a   1.000
_cell.length_b   1.000
_cell.length_c   1.000
_cell.angle_alpha   90.00
_cell.angle_beta   90.00
_cell.angle_gamma   90.00
#
_symmetry.space_group_name_H-M   'P 1'
#
loop_
_entity.id
_entity.type
_entity.pdbx_description
1 polymer ?
#
loop_
_entity_poly.entity_id
_entity_poly.type
_entity_poly.pdbx_seq_one_letter_code
_entity_poly.pdbx_strand_id
1 'polypeptide(L)' 'MVGYDELKSLVGCGKSWAEERAQMALQFADQYKAGELNQDEYQELMQDLIRTDRLDAEADDIAVKNALVGAVKSLMKVL' A
#
# COMPACT_ATOMS: atom_id res chain seq x y z
N MET A 1 -0.72 -5.94 12.52
CA MET A 1 0.20 -6.38 11.44
C MET A 1 0.96 -5.13 11.10
N VAL A 2 2.30 -5.07 11.28
CA VAL A 2 3.05 -3.80 11.25
C VAL A 2 2.70 -2.94 10.02
N GLY A 3 2.77 -3.52 8.81
CA GLY A 3 2.39 -2.80 7.57
C GLY A 3 0.91 -2.38 7.48
N TYR A 4 -0.02 -3.08 8.11
CA TYR A 4 -1.45 -2.70 8.12
C TYR A 4 -1.69 -1.46 8.99
N ASP A 5 -1.04 -1.41 10.15
CA ASP A 5 -1.16 -0.29 11.09
C ASP A 5 -0.46 0.97 10.54
N GLU A 6 0.68 0.79 9.86
CA GLU A 6 1.37 1.86 9.11
C GLU A 6 0.50 2.43 7.98
N LEU A 7 -0.14 1.58 7.17
CA LEU A 7 -1.05 2.07 6.12
C LEU A 7 -2.23 2.85 6.70
N LYS A 8 -2.83 2.40 7.80
CA LYS A 8 -3.89 3.16 8.47
C LYS A 8 -3.45 4.55 8.89
N SER A 9 -2.20 4.71 9.33
CA SER A 9 -1.65 6.04 9.66
C SER A 9 -1.51 6.96 8.44
N LEU A 10 -1.36 6.38 7.24
CA LEU A 10 -1.24 7.12 5.99
C LEU A 10 -2.58 7.57 5.39
N VAL A 11 -3.70 6.97 5.79
CA VAL A 11 -5.06 7.31 5.30
C VAL A 11 -5.52 8.74 5.68
N GLY A 12 -4.76 9.45 6.51
CA GLY A 12 -5.00 10.86 6.84
C GLY A 12 -3.72 11.69 6.91
N CYS A 13 -2.69 11.36 6.12
CA CYS A 13 -1.40 12.05 6.16
C CYS A 13 -1.39 13.42 5.44
N GLY A 14 -2.50 13.84 4.84
CA GLY A 14 -2.63 15.11 4.11
C GLY A 14 -2.07 15.05 2.69
N LYS A 15 -1.75 13.85 2.18
CA LYS A 15 -1.24 13.61 0.83
C LYS A 15 -2.20 12.68 0.10
N SER A 16 -3.08 13.23 -0.74
CA SER A 16 -4.14 12.46 -1.40
C SER A 16 -3.62 11.25 -2.17
N TRP A 17 -2.50 11.38 -2.89
CA TRP A 17 -1.87 10.29 -3.63
C TRP A 17 -1.46 9.11 -2.72
N ALA A 18 -1.09 9.40 -1.47
CA ALA A 18 -0.69 8.40 -0.48
C ALA A 18 -1.89 7.82 0.25
N GLU A 19 -2.86 8.67 0.60
CA GLU A 19 -4.10 8.27 1.28
C GLU A 19 -4.90 7.28 0.42
N GLU A 20 -5.10 7.60 -0.86
CA GLU A 20 -5.82 6.73 -1.81
C GLU A 20 -5.13 5.37 -1.94
N ARG A 21 -3.80 5.36 -2.08
CA ARG A 21 -3.01 4.12 -2.19
C ARG A 21 -3.01 3.33 -0.89
N ALA A 22 -2.98 4.00 0.26
CA ALA A 22 -3.07 3.34 1.55
C ALA A 22 -4.44 2.68 1.73
N GLN A 23 -5.53 3.36 1.35
CA GLN A 23 -6.87 2.79 1.36
C GLN A 23 -6.98 1.56 0.43
N MET A 24 -6.48 1.66 -0.80
CA MET A 24 -6.47 0.54 -1.76
C MET A 24 -5.68 -0.67 -1.21
N ALA A 25 -4.49 -0.44 -0.66
CA ALA A 25 -3.67 -1.51 -0.09
C ALA A 25 -4.36 -2.22 1.08
N LEU A 26 -5.07 -1.47 1.95
CA LEU A 26 -5.86 -2.04 3.03
C LEU A 26 -7.02 -2.90 2.49
N GLN A 27 -7.72 -2.40 1.46
CA GLN A 27 -8.81 -3.13 0.82
C GLN A 27 -8.33 -4.44 0.21
N PHE A 28 -7.22 -4.45 -0.53
CA PHE A 28 -6.66 -5.67 -1.11
C PHE A 28 -6.21 -6.66 -0.04
N ALA A 29 -5.64 -6.17 1.06
CA ALA A 29 -5.26 -7.04 2.18
C ALA A 29 -6.48 -7.71 2.83
N ASP A 30 -7.61 -7.00 2.92
CA ASP A 30 -8.84 -7.54 3.47
C ASP A 30 -9.51 -8.54 2.49
N GLN A 31 -9.48 -8.27 1.18
CA GLN A 31 -9.94 -9.20 0.13
C GLN A 31 -9.11 -10.49 0.08
N TYR A 32 -7.79 -10.38 0.19
CA TYR A 32 -6.91 -11.55 0.27
C TYR A 32 -7.22 -12.40 1.51
N LYS A 33 -7.40 -11.77 2.67
CA LYS A 33 -7.79 -12.48 3.91
C LYS A 33 -9.17 -13.13 3.81
N ALA A 34 -10.09 -12.53 3.06
CA ALA A 34 -11.40 -13.10 2.79
C ALA A 34 -11.36 -14.27 1.77
N GLY A 35 -10.20 -14.51 1.13
CA GLY A 35 -10.05 -15.51 0.08
C GLY A 35 -10.62 -15.09 -1.28
N GLU A 36 -10.91 -13.80 -1.45
CA GLU A 36 -11.40 -13.22 -2.72
C GLU A 36 -10.28 -12.98 -3.73
N LEU A 37 -9.05 -12.81 -3.24
CA LEU A 37 -7.83 -12.73 -4.04
C LEU A 37 -6.93 -13.91 -3.69
N ASN A 38 -6.33 -14.53 -4.71
CA ASN A 38 -5.23 -15.44 -4.50
C ASN A 38 -3.90 -14.69 -4.27
N GLN A 39 -2.83 -15.42 -3.94
CA GLN A 39 -1.54 -14.82 -3.60
C GLN A 39 -0.92 -14.03 -4.75
N ASP A 40 -1.01 -14.55 -5.98
CA ASP A 40 -0.43 -13.91 -7.15
C ASP A 40 -1.19 -12.62 -7.49
N GLU A 41 -2.53 -12.67 -7.49
CA GLU A 41 -3.40 -11.50 -7.68
C GLU A 41 -3.13 -10.41 -6.64
N TYR A 42 -3.03 -10.81 -5.37
CA TYR A 42 -2.72 -9.89 -4.29
C TYR A 42 -1.35 -9.23 -4.46
N GLN A 43 -0.32 -10.02 -4.83
CA GLN A 43 1.03 -9.48 -5.05
C GLN A 43 1.10 -8.53 -6.24
N GLU A 44 0.44 -8.85 -7.35
CA GLU A 44 0.41 -7.98 -8.53
C GLU A 44 -0.25 -6.64 -8.20
N LEU A 45 -1.43 -6.66 -7.56
CA LEU A 45 -2.16 -5.45 -7.17
C LEU A 45 -1.35 -4.58 -6.20
N MET A 46 -0.72 -5.21 -5.20
CA MET A 46 0.11 -4.50 -4.23
C MET A 46 1.38 -3.91 -4.85
N GLN A 47 2.01 -4.61 -5.80
CA GLN A 47 3.17 -4.10 -6.55
C GLN A 47 2.80 -2.90 -7.43
N ASP A 48 1.64 -2.95 -8.09
CA ASP A 48 1.18 -1.85 -8.93
C ASP A 48 0.91 -0.57 -8.14
N LEU A 49 0.44 -0.68 -6.88
CA LEU A 49 0.27 0.47 -5.99
C LEU A 49 1.59 1.20 -5.71
N ILE A 50 2.70 0.47 -5.60
CA ILE A 50 4.03 1.00 -5.27
C ILE A 50 4.95 1.16 -6.48
N ARG A 51 4.40 1.04 -7.69
CA ARG A 51 5.19 1.11 -8.92
C ARG A 51 5.83 2.49 -9.03
N THR A 52 7.16 2.49 -8.94
CA THR A 52 7.98 3.64 -8.61
C THR A 52 7.85 4.77 -9.63
N ASP A 53 7.68 4.46 -10.91
CA ASP A 53 7.61 5.46 -11.99
C ASP A 53 6.42 6.42 -11.85
N ARG A 54 5.27 5.93 -11.37
CA ARG A 54 4.09 6.77 -11.09
C ARG A 54 4.24 7.52 -9.77
N LEU A 55 4.76 6.85 -8.75
CA LEU A 55 4.98 7.45 -7.45
C LEU A 55 6.03 8.55 -7.47
N ASP A 56 7.08 8.43 -8.28
CA ASP A 56 8.11 9.46 -8.43
C ASP A 56 7.61 10.72 -9.14
N ALA A 57 6.57 10.60 -9.98
CA ALA A 57 5.97 11.74 -10.64
C ALA A 57 4.97 12.50 -9.74
N GLU A 58 4.30 11.80 -8.82
CA GLU A 58 3.24 12.35 -7.96
C GLU A 58 3.71 12.70 -6.54
N ALA A 59 4.72 12.00 -6.02
CA ALA A 59 5.18 12.19 -4.65
C ALA A 59 5.98 13.48 -4.48
N ASP A 60 5.39 14.41 -3.75
CA ASP A 60 6.02 15.65 -3.29
C ASP A 60 6.68 15.50 -1.91
N ASP A 61 6.55 14.32 -1.28
CA ASP A 61 7.09 13.99 0.04
C ASP A 61 7.74 12.60 0.04
N ILE A 62 9.08 12.60 0.11
CA ILE A 62 9.89 11.39 0.08
C ILE A 62 9.69 10.54 1.35
N ALA A 63 9.43 11.16 2.50
CA ALA A 63 9.22 10.43 3.75
C ALA A 63 7.91 9.64 3.70
N VAL A 64 6.84 10.29 3.25
CA VAL A 64 5.52 9.65 3.05
C VAL A 64 5.61 8.55 2.00
N LYS A 65 6.36 8.79 0.91
CA LYS A 65 6.60 7.78 -0.14
C LYS A 65 7.27 6.54 0.43
N ASN A 66 8.36 6.72 1.17
CA ASN A 66 9.10 5.60 1.75
C ASN A 66 8.26 4.84 2.77
N ALA A 67 7.46 5.53 3.58
CA ALA A 67 6.53 4.91 4.51
C ALA A 67 5.50 4.04 3.79
N LEU A 68 4.84 4.57 2.74
CA LEU A 68 3.87 3.82 1.95
C LEU A 68 4.50 2.56 1.33
N VAL A 69 5.63 2.72 0.65
CA VAL A 69 6.33 1.61 -0.02
C VAL A 69 6.76 0.55 1.00
N GLY A 70 7.28 0.98 2.16
CA GLY A 70 7.66 0.09 3.24
C GLY A 70 6.49 -0.72 3.78
N ALA A 71 5.38 -0.05 4.08
CA ALA A 71 4.18 -0.66 4.65
C ALA A 71 3.54 -1.69 3.69
N VAL A 72 3.41 -1.34 2.40
CA VAL A 72 2.92 -2.27 1.36
C VAL A 72 3.84 -3.48 1.22
N LYS A 73 5.17 -3.28 1.17
CA LYS A 73 6.14 -4.38 1.10
C LYS A 73 6.10 -5.27 2.35
N SER A 74 5.86 -4.69 3.53
CA SER A 74 5.71 -5.46 4.76
C SER A 74 4.47 -6.34 4.71
N LEU A 75 3.35 -5.86 4.15
CA LEU A 75 2.13 -6.67 4.02
C LEU A 75 2.31 -7.84 3.05
N MET A 76 2.93 -7.60 1.89
CA MET A 76 3.20 -8.66 0.89
C MET A 76 4.08 -9.81 1.40
N LYS A 77 4.87 -9.59 2.46
CA LYS A 77 5.80 -10.59 3.03
C LYS A 77 5.21 -11.42 4.16
N VAL A 78 4.19 -10.92 4.83
CA VAL A 78 3.65 -11.50 6.08
C VAL A 78 2.41 -12.34 5.81
N LEU A 79 1.80 -12.17 4.63
CA LEU A 79 0.62 -12.89 4.16
C LEU A 79 1.04 -14.02 3.21
#